data_AF-A0AAF0DR49-F1
#
_entry.id   AF-A0AAF0DR49-F1
#
_cell.length_a   1.000
_cell.length_b   1.000
_cell.length_c   1.000
_cell.angle_alpha   90.00
_cell.angle_beta   90.00
_cell.angle_gamma   90.00
#
_symmetry.space_group_name_H-M   'P 1'
#
loop_
_entity.id
_entity.type
_entity.pdbx_description
1 polymer ?
#
loop_
_entity_poly.entity_id
_entity_poly.type
_entity_poly.pdbx_seq_one_letter_code
_entity_poly.pdbx_strand_id
1 'polypeptide(L)'
;MRSPPNQATEDETFTLYAYRTPGLFVEYPEPLSLRTLPSGQALREALDTLFARPEARLDSETHIFVCTHGTRDCRCGVVGTELHDALQQKVQEHVAQCKKDGSEPARRVRVLRISHVGGHKWAANALVYPHGDWYGNLRVSDAPLLLRAALAPASSRHDLQDLRERLVDAREHMNLWGPPVVYSAQITPRARGAATGAPTSSAAIPTARTNTVPSSRSQATHAPLRFHGYDGQWYDVEGIVGETLMETAKRHNLPSIEATCGGELECATCHAYLCDAQRQDPQARGDVDHVPSGADALFGPMSDEEDDMLEYAIDRRASSRLTCQIAVSHRIADWMHKGGRVELPRY
;
A
#
# COMPACT_ATOMS: atom_id res chain seq x y z
N MET A 1 -21.05 -8.13 10.45
CA MET A 1 -20.18 -7.81 9.29
C MET A 1 -20.36 -6.34 8.98
N ARG A 2 -19.26 -5.57 8.92
CA ARG A 2 -19.31 -4.19 8.41
C ARG A 2 -19.62 -4.28 6.91
N SER A 3 -20.45 -3.38 6.40
CA SER A 3 -20.68 -3.27 4.96
C SER A 3 -19.33 -3.00 4.26
N PRO A 4 -19.12 -3.52 3.04
CA PRO A 4 -17.91 -3.19 2.29
C PRO A 4 -17.84 -1.67 2.04
N PRO A 5 -16.64 -1.05 2.12
CA PRO A 5 -16.48 0.38 1.86
C PRO A 5 -17.06 0.75 0.48
N ASN A 6 -17.72 1.91 0.38
CA ASN A 6 -18.38 2.46 -0.83
C ASN A 6 -19.76 1.91 -1.20
N GLN A 7 -20.57 1.39 -0.27
CA GLN A 7 -22.01 1.31 -0.52
C GLN A 7 -22.63 2.71 -0.55
N ALA A 8 -23.61 2.93 -1.44
CA ALA A 8 -24.27 4.23 -1.62
C ALA A 8 -24.93 4.80 -0.34
N THR A 9 -25.06 3.99 0.71
CA THR A 9 -25.72 4.28 1.99
C THR A 9 -24.76 4.55 3.16
N GLU A 10 -23.45 4.35 3.03
CA GLU A 10 -22.47 4.71 4.07
C GLU A 10 -21.72 5.98 3.65
N ASP A 11 -22.04 7.11 4.27
CA ASP A 11 -21.20 8.31 4.20
C ASP A 11 -20.21 8.26 5.37
N GLU A 12 -19.14 7.48 5.21
CA GLU A 12 -18.08 7.40 6.22
C GLU A 12 -17.41 8.77 6.36
N THR A 13 -17.40 9.29 7.59
CA THR A 13 -16.72 10.55 7.93
C THR A 13 -15.37 10.26 8.60
N PHE A 14 -14.36 11.03 8.23
CA PHE A 14 -12.97 10.91 8.62
C PHE A 14 -12.48 12.24 9.21
N THR A 15 -11.59 12.15 10.20
CA THR A 15 -10.79 13.30 10.64
C THR A 15 -9.53 13.35 9.81
N LEU A 16 -9.20 14.51 9.25
CA LEU A 16 -7.97 14.72 8.51
C LEU A 16 -6.96 15.46 9.36
N TYR A 17 -5.79 14.84 9.57
CA TYR A 17 -4.60 15.51 10.08
C TYR A 17 -3.63 15.73 8.92
N ALA A 18 -3.11 16.95 8.81
CA ALA A 18 -2.08 17.30 7.84
C ALA A 18 -0.79 17.70 8.56
N TYR A 19 0.35 17.29 8.00
CA TYR A 19 1.66 17.44 8.61
C TYR A 19 2.63 18.20 7.69
N ARG A 20 3.52 19.00 8.28
CA ARG A 20 4.64 19.67 7.61
C ARG A 20 5.91 19.53 8.44
N THR A 21 7.04 19.39 7.75
CA THR A 21 8.35 19.52 8.39
C THR A 21 8.56 20.95 8.88
N PRO A 22 9.27 21.16 10.00
CA PRO A 22 10.00 20.16 10.79
C PRO A 22 9.18 19.52 11.93
N GLY A 23 7.85 19.68 12.00
CA GLY A 23 7.06 19.20 13.14
C GLY A 23 5.71 19.87 13.33
N LEU A 24 5.21 20.54 12.29
CA LEU A 24 3.94 21.25 12.29
C LEU A 24 2.82 20.30 11.92
N PHE A 25 1.68 20.42 12.57
CA PHE A 25 0.47 19.76 12.13
C PHE A 25 -0.78 20.63 12.33
N VAL A 26 -1.80 20.32 11.55
CA VAL A 26 -3.14 20.89 11.65
C VAL A 26 -4.18 19.80 11.56
N GLU A 27 -5.28 20.00 12.28
CA GLU A 27 -6.49 19.18 12.18
C GLU A 27 -7.48 19.92 11.29
N TYR A 28 -8.04 19.22 10.29
CA TYR A 28 -9.09 19.79 9.47
C TYR A 28 -10.36 19.98 10.32
N PRO A 29 -11.00 21.15 10.30
CA PRO A 29 -11.99 21.53 11.30
C PRO A 29 -13.26 20.69 11.26
N GLU A 30 -13.71 20.29 10.07
CA GLU A 30 -14.94 19.52 9.88
C GLU A 30 -14.63 18.08 9.48
N PRO A 31 -15.41 17.08 9.94
CA PRO A 31 -15.32 15.73 9.42
C PRO A 31 -15.52 15.69 7.90
N LEU A 32 -14.68 14.93 7.21
CA LEU A 32 -14.69 14.79 5.76
C LEU A 32 -15.17 13.40 5.37
N SER A 33 -15.94 13.26 4.30
CA SER A 33 -16.18 11.97 3.65
C SER A 33 -15.47 11.94 2.29
N LEU A 34 -15.41 10.78 1.65
CA LEU A 34 -14.91 10.71 0.27
C LEU A 34 -15.71 11.59 -0.69
N ARG A 35 -16.96 11.94 -0.35
CA ARG A 35 -17.82 12.84 -1.13
C ARG A 35 -17.52 14.32 -0.85
N THR A 36 -17.20 14.67 0.39
CA THR A 36 -16.97 16.07 0.80
C THR A 36 -15.51 16.48 0.79
N LEU A 37 -14.58 15.53 0.66
CA LEU A 37 -13.14 15.77 0.58
C LEU A 37 -12.82 16.66 -0.63
N PRO A 38 -12.35 17.91 -0.41
CA PRO A 38 -11.88 18.75 -1.50
C PRO A 38 -10.72 18.04 -2.20
N SER A 39 -10.61 18.18 -3.52
CA SER A 39 -9.54 17.55 -4.29
C SER A 39 -8.62 18.59 -4.93
N GLY A 40 -7.41 18.17 -5.29
CA GLY A 40 -6.45 18.98 -6.05
C GLY A 40 -6.08 20.29 -5.36
N GLN A 41 -6.34 21.42 -6.04
CA GLN A 41 -5.96 22.76 -5.60
C GLN A 41 -6.78 23.24 -4.39
N ALA A 42 -8.08 22.96 -4.36
CA ALA A 42 -8.96 23.42 -3.28
C ALA A 42 -8.55 22.87 -1.90
N LEU A 43 -8.15 21.60 -1.84
CA LEU A 43 -7.62 21.01 -0.60
C LEU A 43 -6.32 21.67 -0.17
N ARG A 44 -5.42 21.94 -1.13
CA ARG A 44 -4.13 22.57 -0.84
C ARG A 44 -4.33 23.97 -0.26
N GLU A 45 -5.17 24.79 -0.88
CA GLU A 45 -5.46 26.14 -0.41
C GLU A 45 -6.11 26.14 0.99
N ALA A 46 -7.02 25.19 1.24
CA ALA A 46 -7.61 25.01 2.56
C ALA A 46 -6.55 24.65 3.61
N LEU A 47 -5.66 23.69 3.31
CA LEU A 47 -4.57 23.30 4.20
C LEU A 47 -3.55 24.43 4.38
N ASP A 48 -3.17 25.14 3.32
CA ASP A 48 -2.27 26.31 3.38
C ASP A 48 -2.83 27.38 4.33
N THR A 49 -4.13 27.64 4.22
CA THR A 49 -4.84 28.57 5.12
C THR A 49 -4.78 28.08 6.56
N LEU A 50 -4.97 26.78 6.82
CA LEU A 50 -4.87 26.21 8.17
C LEU A 50 -3.44 26.29 8.72
N PHE A 51 -2.43 26.02 7.91
CA PHE A 51 -1.02 26.12 8.33
C PHE A 51 -0.54 27.55 8.55
N ALA A 52 -1.17 28.54 7.92
CA ALA A 52 -0.87 29.96 8.13
C ALA A 52 -1.44 30.50 9.47
N ARG A 53 -2.32 29.73 10.12
CA ARG A 53 -2.92 30.12 11.39
C ARG A 53 -1.92 29.98 12.55
N PRO A 54 -1.96 30.89 13.55
CA PRO A 54 -1.12 30.78 14.75
C PRO A 54 -1.34 29.49 15.55
N GLU A 55 -2.52 28.87 15.42
CA GLU A 55 -2.87 27.62 16.09
C GLU A 55 -2.20 26.39 15.48
N ALA A 56 -1.43 26.53 14.38
CA ALA A 56 -0.62 25.44 13.86
C ALA A 56 0.32 24.93 14.96
N ARG A 57 0.16 23.65 15.30
CA ARG A 57 0.76 23.08 16.50
C ARG A 57 2.16 22.58 16.16
N LEU A 58 3.18 23.31 16.61
CA LEU A 58 4.57 22.85 16.52
C LEU A 58 4.87 21.96 17.72
N ASP A 59 5.26 20.71 17.45
CA ASP A 59 5.91 19.80 18.41
C ASP A 59 5.15 19.52 19.73
N SER A 60 3.88 19.93 19.84
CA SER A 60 3.05 19.79 21.06
C SER A 60 2.26 18.49 21.14
N GLU A 61 2.06 17.82 20.00
CA GLU A 61 1.39 16.54 19.91
C GLU A 61 2.03 15.66 18.84
N THR A 62 2.16 14.37 19.16
CA THR A 62 2.61 13.32 18.26
C THR A 62 1.50 12.30 18.08
N HIS A 63 1.31 11.83 16.86
CA HIS A 63 0.37 10.77 16.50
C HIS A 63 1.14 9.50 16.14
N ILE A 64 0.84 8.41 16.83
CA ILE A 64 1.29 7.06 16.49
C ILE A 64 0.09 6.37 15.82
N PHE A 65 0.20 6.08 14.53
CA PHE A 65 -0.81 5.35 13.80
C PHE A 65 -0.41 3.89 13.68
N VAL A 66 -1.21 2.98 14.22
CA VAL A 66 -0.97 1.54 14.19
C VAL A 66 -2.01 0.89 13.29
N CYS A 67 -1.54 0.11 12.32
CA CYS A 67 -2.44 -0.71 11.53
C CYS A 67 -3.05 -1.80 12.44
N THR A 68 -4.38 -1.82 12.53
CA THR A 68 -5.13 -2.85 13.28
C THR A 68 -6.09 -3.61 12.37
N HIS A 69 -5.90 -3.48 11.05
CA HIS A 69 -6.84 -3.98 10.07
C HIS A 69 -6.63 -5.47 9.80
N GLY A 70 -7.51 -6.31 10.35
CA GLY A 70 -7.38 -7.77 10.27
C GLY A 70 -7.82 -8.43 8.96
N THR A 71 -8.43 -7.71 8.02
CA THR A 71 -8.92 -8.30 6.76
C THR A 71 -7.89 -8.26 5.63
N ARG A 72 -7.00 -7.26 5.61
CA ARG A 72 -5.90 -7.20 4.64
C ARG A 72 -4.67 -7.98 5.10
N ASP A 73 -4.41 -7.99 6.41
CA ASP A 73 -3.36 -8.78 7.03
C ASP A 73 -3.84 -9.21 8.43
N CYS A 74 -3.96 -10.53 8.65
CA CYS A 74 -4.42 -11.07 9.92
C CYS A 74 -3.49 -10.70 11.09
N ARG A 75 -2.21 -10.46 10.82
CA ARG A 75 -1.18 -10.10 11.81
C ARG A 75 -1.38 -8.66 12.26
N CYS A 76 -1.71 -7.75 11.34
CA CYS A 76 -2.16 -6.42 11.70
C CYS A 76 -3.39 -6.48 12.62
N GLY A 77 -4.33 -7.39 12.34
CA GLY A 77 -5.50 -7.60 13.20
C GLY A 77 -5.17 -8.10 14.61
N VAL A 78 -4.20 -9.02 14.75
CA VAL A 78 -3.81 -9.60 16.05
C VAL A 78 -2.72 -8.74 16.72
N VAL A 79 -1.52 -8.77 16.15
CA VAL A 79 -0.29 -8.15 16.66
C VAL A 79 -0.42 -6.63 16.65
N GLY A 80 -1.00 -6.07 15.58
CA GLY A 80 -1.20 -4.62 15.50
C GLY A 80 -2.16 -4.12 16.58
N THR A 81 -3.21 -4.88 16.89
CA THR A 81 -4.12 -4.57 18.00
C THR A 81 -3.42 -4.69 19.35
N GLU A 82 -2.67 -5.76 19.59
CA GLU A 82 -1.90 -5.93 20.82
C GLU A 82 -0.86 -4.81 21.02
N LEU A 83 -0.15 -4.44 19.96
CA LEU A 83 0.80 -3.32 19.98
C LEU A 83 0.10 -1.99 20.26
N HIS A 84 -1.04 -1.74 19.60
CA HIS A 84 -1.85 -0.54 19.83
C HIS A 84 -2.25 -0.43 21.30
N ASP A 85 -2.78 -1.50 21.89
CA ASP A 85 -3.24 -1.51 23.27
C ASP A 85 -2.08 -1.34 24.25
N ALA A 86 -0.94 -1.99 23.98
CA ALA A 86 0.28 -1.82 24.77
C ALA A 86 0.82 -0.39 24.69
N LEU A 87 0.79 0.25 23.51
CA LEU A 87 1.17 1.65 23.35
C LEU A 87 0.23 2.59 24.11
N GLN A 88 -1.08 2.36 24.05
CA GLN A 88 -2.05 3.13 24.83
C GLN A 88 -1.77 3.03 26.33
N GLN A 89 -1.53 1.81 26.82
CA GLN A 89 -1.16 1.58 28.21
C GLN A 89 0.13 2.33 28.57
N LYS A 90 1.18 2.24 27.74
CA LYS A 90 2.46 2.91 27.99
C LYS A 90 2.33 4.43 28.01
N VAL A 91 1.51 5.01 27.13
CA VAL A 91 1.21 6.45 27.15
C VAL A 91 0.51 6.83 28.46
N GLN A 92 -0.48 6.06 28.91
CA GLN A 92 -1.19 6.32 30.16
C GLN A 92 -0.26 6.21 31.39
N GLU A 93 0.58 5.17 31.42
CA GLU A 93 1.59 4.97 32.46
C GLU A 93 2.56 6.15 32.53
N HIS A 94 3.06 6.61 31.38
CA HIS A 94 3.96 7.75 31.30
C HIS A 94 3.30 9.05 31.81
N VAL A 95 2.06 9.33 31.38
CA VAL A 95 1.31 10.51 31.85
C VAL A 95 1.08 10.44 33.36
N ALA A 96 0.74 9.27 33.90
CA ALA A 96 0.57 9.06 35.33
C ALA A 96 1.89 9.27 36.10
N GLN A 97 3.02 8.81 35.53
CA GLN A 97 4.34 8.99 36.12
C GLN A 97 4.75 10.47 36.15
N CYS A 98 4.59 11.22 35.05
CA CYS A 98 4.85 12.66 35.03
C CYS A 98 4.07 13.39 36.12
N LYS A 99 2.77 13.08 36.28
CA LYS A 99 1.93 13.65 37.35
C LYS A 99 2.45 13.34 38.76
N LYS A 100 2.93 12.11 39.00
CA LYS A 100 3.53 11.73 40.30
C LYS A 100 4.82 12.50 40.56
N ASP A 101 5.59 12.76 39.51
CA ASP A 101 6.85 13.49 39.57
C ASP A 101 6.65 15.03 39.58
N GLY A 102 5.40 15.51 39.59
CA GLY A 102 5.08 16.94 39.55
C GLY A 102 5.46 17.62 38.24
N SER A 103 5.55 16.85 37.15
CA SER A 103 5.91 17.30 35.81
C SER A 103 4.79 17.03 34.80
N GLU A 104 4.89 17.63 33.62
CA GLU A 104 4.03 17.32 32.48
C GLU A 104 4.84 16.54 31.42
N PRO A 105 4.19 15.67 30.64
CA PRO A 105 4.84 15.05 29.49
C PRO A 105 5.40 16.10 28.53
N ALA A 106 6.54 15.80 27.92
CA ALA A 106 7.19 16.72 26.96
C ALA A 106 6.27 17.15 25.81
N ARG A 107 5.31 16.28 25.45
CA ARG A 107 4.25 16.53 24.48
C ARG A 107 3.11 15.52 24.66
N ARG A 108 1.97 15.80 24.06
CA ARG A 108 0.84 14.86 24.02
C ARG A 108 1.09 13.76 23.00
N VAL A 109 0.91 12.49 23.37
CA VAL A 109 0.98 11.37 22.43
C VAL A 109 -0.41 10.77 22.25
N ARG A 110 -0.85 10.60 21.01
CA ARG A 110 -2.08 9.86 20.69
C ARG A 110 -1.75 8.63 19.89
N VAL A 111 -2.31 7.50 20.31
CA VAL A 111 -2.23 6.23 19.58
C VAL A 111 -3.56 6.04 18.87
N LEU A 112 -3.51 5.96 17.54
CA LEU A 112 -4.67 5.91 16.66
C LEU A 112 -4.61 4.63 15.82
N ARG A 113 -5.78 4.05 15.58
CA ARG A 113 -5.93 2.89 14.69
C ARG A 113 -6.12 3.37 13.27
N ILE A 114 -5.45 2.71 12.32
CA ILE A 114 -5.58 2.99 10.89
C ILE A 114 -5.84 1.71 10.09
N SER A 115 -6.27 1.92 8.84
CA SER A 115 -6.29 0.90 7.79
C SER A 115 -4.88 0.38 7.48
N HIS A 116 -4.81 -0.67 6.66
CA HIS A 116 -3.54 -1.31 6.28
C HIS A 116 -2.51 -0.32 5.71
N VAL A 117 -1.29 -0.38 6.24
CA VAL A 117 -0.13 0.39 5.79
C VAL A 117 1.09 -0.55 5.80
N GLY A 118 1.51 -0.96 4.60
CA GLY A 118 2.63 -1.88 4.29
C GLY A 118 2.66 -3.17 5.09
N GLY A 119 3.58 -4.10 4.86
CA GLY A 119 4.86 -4.04 4.14
C GLY A 119 5.91 -4.98 4.75
N HIS A 120 5.53 -5.81 5.74
CA HIS A 120 6.38 -6.91 6.14
C HIS A 120 5.56 -8.12 6.60
N LYS A 121 5.86 -9.27 6.01
CA LYS A 121 5.71 -10.58 6.65
C LYS A 121 6.41 -10.44 7.99
N TRP A 122 5.83 -10.56 9.17
CA TRP A 122 6.50 -10.91 10.45
C TRP A 122 5.80 -10.33 11.71
N ALA A 123 5.16 -9.15 11.68
CA ALA A 123 4.72 -8.38 12.88
C ALA A 123 3.93 -7.09 12.51
N ALA A 124 3.80 -6.13 13.44
CA ALA A 124 3.02 -4.91 13.24
C ALA A 124 3.82 -3.72 12.66
N ASN A 125 3.10 -2.79 12.04
CA ASN A 125 3.62 -1.52 11.50
C ASN A 125 3.03 -0.32 12.21
N ALA A 126 3.83 0.75 12.34
CA ALA A 126 3.38 2.03 12.88
C ALA A 126 3.99 3.23 12.15
N LEU A 127 3.19 4.28 11.98
CA LEU A 127 3.65 5.60 11.52
C LEU A 127 3.68 6.57 12.69
N VAL A 128 4.73 7.37 12.80
CA VAL A 128 4.88 8.40 13.83
C VAL A 128 4.97 9.76 13.16
N TYR A 129 3.94 10.58 13.36
CA TYR A 129 3.86 11.96 12.89
C TYR A 129 3.85 12.94 14.06
N PRO A 130 4.42 14.15 13.91
CA PRO A 130 4.81 14.80 12.67
C PRO A 130 6.21 14.44 12.15
N HIS A 131 6.93 13.53 12.83
CA HIS A 131 8.30 13.09 12.47
C HIS A 131 8.39 12.53 11.05
N GLY A 132 7.34 11.81 10.63
CA GLY A 132 7.31 11.09 9.37
C GLY A 132 8.07 9.76 9.45
N ASP A 133 8.26 9.21 10.65
CA ASP A 133 8.94 7.93 10.81
C ASP A 133 7.96 6.78 10.58
N TRP A 134 8.37 5.81 9.79
CA TRP A 134 7.65 4.56 9.59
C TRP A 134 8.48 3.43 10.17
N TYR A 135 7.88 2.70 11.11
CA TYR A 135 8.45 1.51 11.71
C TYR A 135 7.71 0.25 11.26
N GLY A 136 8.48 -0.79 10.96
CA GLY A 136 7.99 -2.14 10.71
C GLY A 136 8.70 -3.19 11.55
N ASN A 137 8.13 -4.39 11.59
CA ASN A 137 8.59 -5.49 12.43
C ASN A 137 8.53 -5.22 13.93
N LEU A 138 7.44 -4.58 14.35
CA LEU A 138 7.16 -4.25 15.73
C LEU A 138 6.44 -5.36 16.50
N ARG A 139 6.87 -5.54 17.74
CA ARG A 139 6.28 -6.41 18.76
C ARG A 139 5.72 -5.56 19.89
N VAL A 140 4.87 -6.15 20.71
CA VAL A 140 4.35 -5.54 21.94
C VAL A 140 5.47 -5.01 22.84
N SER A 141 6.59 -5.75 22.93
CA SER A 141 7.78 -5.36 23.68
C SER A 141 8.46 -4.08 23.18
N ASP A 142 8.19 -3.67 21.94
CA ASP A 142 8.77 -2.47 21.33
C ASP A 142 7.94 -1.20 21.64
N ALA A 143 6.79 -1.32 22.30
CA ALA A 143 5.95 -0.18 22.69
C ALA A 143 6.72 0.92 23.47
N PRO A 144 7.62 0.60 24.43
CA PRO A 144 8.43 1.62 25.10
C PRO A 144 9.38 2.38 24.15
N LEU A 145 9.90 1.70 23.12
CA LEU A 145 10.78 2.30 22.11
C LEU A 145 10.01 3.30 21.25
N LEU A 146 8.82 2.91 20.79
CA LEU A 146 7.95 3.78 20.01
C LEU A 146 7.47 4.98 20.81
N LEU A 147 7.11 4.79 22.09
CA LEU A 147 6.72 5.90 22.95
C LEU A 147 7.87 6.90 23.11
N ARG A 148 9.10 6.41 23.30
CA ARG A 148 10.28 7.26 23.40
C ARG A 148 10.52 8.05 22.11
N ALA A 149 10.46 7.38 20.95
CA ALA A 149 10.57 8.04 19.66
C ALA A 149 9.49 9.12 19.51
N ALA A 150 8.24 8.80 19.86
CA ALA A 150 7.13 9.71 19.77
C ALA A 150 7.26 10.95 20.67
N LEU A 151 7.88 10.82 21.85
CA LEU A 151 8.11 11.92 22.80
C LEU A 151 9.29 12.82 22.43
N ALA A 152 10.17 12.37 21.54
CA ALA A 152 11.37 13.10 21.16
C ALA A 152 11.09 14.18 20.10
N PRO A 153 11.96 15.20 20.00
CA PRO A 153 11.81 16.30 19.04
C PRO A 153 11.63 15.82 17.61
N ALA A 154 10.84 16.54 16.82
CA ALA A 154 10.58 16.16 15.43
C ALA A 154 11.77 16.21 14.47
N SER A 155 12.88 16.80 14.90
CA SER A 155 14.17 16.75 14.21
C SER A 155 15.03 15.54 14.58
N SER A 156 14.65 14.74 15.57
CA SER A 156 15.46 13.65 16.10
C SER A 156 15.30 12.39 15.27
N ARG A 157 16.42 11.85 14.76
CA ARG A 157 16.45 10.53 14.12
C ARG A 157 16.57 9.45 15.19
N HIS A 158 15.65 8.48 15.20
CA HIS A 158 15.65 7.40 16.18
C HIS A 158 16.04 6.09 15.54
N ASP A 159 17.24 5.62 15.88
CA ASP A 159 17.59 4.22 15.70
C ASP A 159 17.03 3.42 16.87
N LEU A 160 16.04 2.57 16.59
CA LEU A 160 15.41 1.70 17.59
C LEU A 160 16.15 0.37 17.74
N GLN A 161 17.09 0.04 16.83
CA GLN A 161 17.78 -1.23 16.80
C GLN A 161 18.64 -1.45 18.05
N ASP A 162 19.50 -0.48 18.36
CA ASP A 162 20.40 -0.51 19.53
C ASP A 162 19.68 -0.68 20.88
N LEU A 163 18.42 -0.24 20.95
CA LEU A 163 17.63 -0.28 22.17
C LEU A 163 16.76 -1.53 22.25
N ARG A 164 16.35 -2.10 21.11
CA ARG A 164 15.57 -3.34 21.07
C ARG A 164 16.37 -4.52 21.60
N GLU A 165 17.64 -4.60 21.24
CA GLU A 165 18.56 -5.64 21.76
C GLU A 165 18.66 -5.64 23.29
N ARG A 166 18.37 -4.51 23.95
CA ARG A 166 18.36 -4.41 25.41
C ARG A 166 17.03 -4.81 26.05
N LEU A 167 15.93 -4.76 25.29
CA LEU A 167 14.58 -4.99 25.78
C LEU A 167 14.04 -6.37 25.45
N VAL A 168 14.56 -7.02 24.40
CA VAL A 168 14.03 -8.28 23.87
C VAL A 168 15.14 -9.31 23.80
N ASP A 169 14.95 -10.48 24.41
CA ASP A 169 15.85 -11.62 24.21
C ASP A 169 15.66 -12.15 22.77
N ALA A 170 16.70 -12.01 21.95
CA ALA A 170 16.69 -12.21 20.50
C ALA A 170 16.33 -13.64 20.04
N ARG A 171 16.16 -14.60 20.98
CA ARG A 171 16.01 -16.03 20.69
C ARG A 171 14.57 -16.49 20.48
N GLU A 172 13.58 -15.66 20.76
CA GLU A 172 12.17 -16.07 20.67
C GLU A 172 11.60 -15.92 19.24
N HIS A 173 11.40 -17.07 18.60
CA HIS A 173 10.47 -17.29 17.49
C HIS A 173 10.82 -16.64 16.13
N MET A 174 12.07 -16.83 15.66
CA MET A 174 12.53 -16.39 14.32
C MET A 174 11.60 -16.83 13.17
N ASN A 175 11.04 -18.04 13.24
CA ASN A 175 10.14 -18.57 12.21
C ASN A 175 8.74 -17.92 12.21
N LEU A 176 8.34 -17.28 13.31
CA LEU A 176 7.03 -16.65 13.46
C LEU A 176 7.09 -15.12 13.28
N TRP A 177 8.21 -14.51 13.67
CA TRP A 177 8.37 -13.06 13.79
C TRP A 177 9.61 -12.50 13.10
N GLY A 178 10.27 -13.31 12.26
CA GLY A 178 11.45 -12.87 11.53
C GLY A 178 12.61 -12.47 12.44
N PRO A 179 13.63 -11.79 11.89
CA PRO A 179 14.75 -11.30 12.68
C PRO A 179 14.29 -10.28 13.75
N PRO A 180 14.99 -10.14 14.88
CA PRO A 180 14.66 -9.17 15.94
C PRO A 180 15.10 -7.74 15.57
N VAL A 181 14.81 -7.32 14.34
CA VAL A 181 15.23 -6.03 13.77
C VAL A 181 14.02 -5.14 13.56
N VAL A 182 14.04 -3.90 14.06
CA VAL A 182 13.00 -2.92 13.70
C VAL A 182 13.43 -2.29 12.39
N TYR A 183 12.59 -2.40 11.38
CA TYR A 183 12.82 -1.66 10.13
C TYR A 183 12.30 -0.24 10.32
N SER A 184 13.12 0.74 9.94
CA SER A 184 12.72 2.14 9.97
C SER A 184 12.93 2.78 8.60
N ALA A 185 11.98 3.62 8.21
CA ALA A 185 12.06 4.45 7.03
C ALA A 185 11.51 5.84 7.36
N GLN A 186 11.97 6.87 6.66
CA GLN A 186 11.44 8.21 6.82
C GLN A 186 10.60 8.60 5.61
N ILE A 187 9.32 8.85 5.85
CA ILE A 187 8.39 9.37 4.86
C ILE A 187 8.75 10.84 4.61
N THR A 188 9.51 11.05 3.54
CA THR A 188 9.88 12.40 3.10
C THR A 188 8.85 12.86 2.07
N PRO A 189 8.06 13.93 2.35
CA PRO A 189 7.15 14.47 1.36
C PRO A 189 7.95 14.89 0.13
N ARG A 190 7.73 14.22 -1.00
CA ARG A 190 8.41 14.57 -2.24
C ARG A 190 8.04 16.01 -2.59
N ALA A 191 9.01 16.92 -2.58
CA ALA A 191 8.79 18.26 -3.13
C ALA A 191 8.42 18.07 -4.59
N ARG A 192 7.15 18.33 -4.94
CA ARG A 192 6.74 18.50 -6.34
C ARG A 192 7.24 19.86 -6.82
N GLY A 193 8.56 20.03 -6.84
CA GLY A 193 9.23 21.04 -7.64
C GLY A 193 9.22 20.57 -9.10
N ALA A 194 8.98 21.51 -10.02
CA ALA A 194 8.92 21.39 -11.47
C ALA A 194 9.54 20.12 -12.06
N ALA A 195 8.84 19.47 -12.99
CA ALA A 195 9.34 18.40 -13.84
C ALA A 195 10.85 18.56 -14.14
N THR A 196 11.70 17.92 -13.34
CA THR A 196 13.14 17.91 -13.56
C THR A 196 13.39 16.90 -14.65
N GLY A 197 13.95 17.39 -15.75
CA GLY A 197 14.22 16.63 -16.96
C GLY A 197 14.92 15.30 -16.71
N ALA A 198 14.60 14.36 -17.59
CA ALA A 198 15.27 13.08 -17.72
C ALA A 198 16.81 13.24 -17.76
N PRO A 199 17.57 12.26 -17.24
CA PRO A 199 19.02 12.30 -17.32
C PRO A 199 19.47 12.21 -18.77
N THR A 200 20.18 13.24 -19.21
CA THR A 200 20.87 13.31 -20.50
C THR A 200 22.10 12.40 -20.48
N SER A 201 22.10 11.33 -21.27
CA SER A 201 23.35 10.71 -21.76
C SER A 201 23.55 11.10 -23.23
N SER A 202 24.62 11.88 -23.46
CA SER A 202 25.08 12.38 -24.75
C SER A 202 25.70 11.28 -25.62
N ALA A 203 25.23 11.17 -26.88
CA ALA A 203 26.10 10.91 -28.05
C ALA A 203 25.42 11.30 -29.38
N ALA A 204 25.89 12.43 -29.94
CA ALA A 204 26.03 12.82 -31.37
C ALA A 204 24.82 12.92 -32.36
N ILE A 205 24.38 14.18 -32.61
CA ILE A 205 24.36 14.98 -33.89
C ILE A 205 24.19 14.23 -35.25
N PRO A 206 23.41 14.73 -36.28
CA PRO A 206 23.12 16.13 -36.59
C PRO A 206 21.67 16.58 -36.85
N THR A 207 21.59 17.91 -36.76
CA THR A 207 20.58 18.90 -37.08
C THR A 207 19.83 18.82 -38.40
N ALA A 208 18.60 19.36 -38.30
CA ALA A 208 17.85 20.18 -39.27
C ALA A 208 16.89 19.47 -40.23
N ARG A 209 15.59 19.54 -39.90
CA ARG A 209 14.63 20.28 -40.73
C ARG A 209 13.33 20.59 -39.97
N THR A 210 13.01 21.88 -40.03
CA THR A 210 11.74 22.58 -39.78
C THR A 210 10.43 21.79 -39.94
N ASN A 211 9.51 22.12 -39.02
CA ASN A 211 8.08 22.44 -39.22
C ASN A 211 7.04 21.58 -38.51
N THR A 212 6.12 22.34 -37.90
CA THR A 212 4.69 22.08 -37.71
C THR A 212 4.27 21.02 -36.70
N VAL A 213 3.55 21.50 -35.68
CA VAL A 213 2.64 20.76 -34.82
C VAL A 213 1.63 19.98 -35.67
N PRO A 214 1.44 18.67 -35.41
CA PRO A 214 0.15 18.05 -35.61
C PRO A 214 -0.37 17.56 -34.26
N SER A 215 -1.52 18.11 -33.86
CA SER A 215 -2.40 17.43 -32.91
C SER A 215 -2.79 16.08 -33.51
N SER A 216 -2.26 14.98 -32.99
CA SER A 216 -2.84 13.67 -33.21
C SER A 216 -3.00 12.99 -31.85
N ARG A 217 -4.25 12.73 -31.48
CA ARG A 217 -4.58 11.78 -30.42
C ARG A 217 -4.01 10.44 -30.87
N SER A 218 -3.00 9.91 -30.18
CA SER A 218 -2.59 8.53 -30.41
C SER A 218 -3.81 7.66 -30.11
N GLN A 219 -4.33 6.99 -31.14
CA GLN A 219 -5.40 6.01 -30.95
C GLN A 219 -4.86 4.95 -29.98
N ALA A 220 -5.58 4.71 -28.89
CA ALA A 220 -5.25 3.63 -27.98
C ALA A 220 -5.32 2.32 -28.77
N THR A 221 -4.23 1.54 -28.76
CA THR A 221 -4.22 0.23 -29.40
C THR A 221 -4.90 -0.77 -28.47
N HIS A 222 -5.84 -1.53 -29.00
CA HIS A 222 -6.61 -2.52 -28.24
C HIS A 222 -6.14 -3.95 -28.52
N ALA A 223 -6.31 -4.84 -27.55
CA ALA A 223 -6.01 -6.26 -27.64
C ALA A 223 -7.18 -7.08 -27.08
N PRO A 224 -7.67 -8.10 -27.82
CA PRO A 224 -8.70 -9.00 -27.31
C PRO A 224 -8.12 -9.91 -26.22
N LEU A 225 -8.81 -10.00 -25.10
CA LEU A 225 -8.44 -10.81 -23.95
C LEU A 225 -9.62 -11.69 -23.53
N ARG A 226 -9.30 -12.80 -22.88
CA ARG A 226 -10.31 -13.75 -22.41
C ARG A 226 -9.96 -14.24 -21.00
N PHE A 227 -10.93 -14.15 -20.10
CA PHE A 227 -10.85 -14.59 -18.71
C PHE A 227 -11.84 -15.72 -18.45
N HIS A 228 -11.52 -16.63 -17.54
CA HIS A 228 -12.39 -17.74 -17.16
C HIS A 228 -12.78 -17.65 -15.69
N GLY A 229 -14.06 -17.46 -15.41
CA GLY A 229 -14.62 -17.33 -14.08
C GLY A 229 -14.59 -18.62 -13.26
N TYR A 230 -14.71 -18.48 -11.94
CA TYR A 230 -14.98 -19.61 -11.03
C TYR A 230 -16.36 -20.22 -11.20
N ASP A 231 -17.27 -19.47 -11.82
CA ASP A 231 -18.61 -19.89 -12.20
C ASP A 231 -18.63 -20.69 -13.51
N GLY A 232 -17.47 -20.86 -14.16
CA GLY A 232 -17.33 -21.53 -15.45
C GLY A 232 -17.67 -20.65 -16.65
N GLN A 233 -17.91 -19.35 -16.46
CA GLN A 233 -18.18 -18.43 -17.55
C GLN A 233 -16.90 -17.89 -18.18
N TRP A 234 -16.94 -17.68 -19.50
CA TRP A 234 -15.88 -17.00 -20.23
C TRP A 234 -16.25 -15.53 -20.42
N TYR A 235 -15.29 -14.66 -20.13
CA TYR A 235 -15.42 -13.21 -20.32
C TYR A 235 -14.46 -12.76 -21.42
N ASP A 236 -15.01 -12.52 -22.60
CA ASP A 236 -14.31 -11.90 -23.72
C ASP A 236 -14.34 -10.38 -23.54
N VAL A 237 -13.16 -9.77 -23.41
CA VAL A 237 -13.02 -8.35 -23.12
C VAL A 237 -11.98 -7.70 -24.00
N GLU A 238 -12.12 -6.39 -24.19
CA GLU A 238 -11.15 -5.58 -24.92
C GLU A 238 -10.24 -4.85 -23.93
N GLY A 239 -8.96 -5.22 -23.91
CA GLY A 239 -7.91 -4.56 -23.15
C GLY A 239 -7.22 -3.46 -23.96
N ILE A 240 -6.73 -2.43 -23.29
CA ILE A 240 -5.93 -1.36 -23.85
C ILE A 240 -4.46 -1.72 -23.64
N VAL A 241 -3.68 -1.78 -24.73
CA VAL A 241 -2.24 -2.10 -24.64
C VAL A 241 -1.54 -1.10 -23.72
N GLY A 242 -0.80 -1.62 -22.75
CA GLY A 242 -0.09 -0.84 -21.73
C GLY A 242 -0.84 -0.65 -20.41
N GLU A 243 -2.16 -0.82 -20.37
CA GLU A 243 -2.90 -0.93 -19.09
C GLU A 243 -2.65 -2.32 -18.48
N THR A 244 -2.97 -2.52 -17.21
CA THR A 244 -2.79 -3.80 -16.52
C THR A 244 -3.97 -4.74 -16.76
N LEU A 245 -3.75 -6.05 -16.60
CA LEU A 245 -4.85 -7.04 -16.63
C LEU A 245 -5.89 -6.74 -15.55
N MET A 246 -5.46 -6.24 -14.39
CA MET A 246 -6.35 -5.79 -13.31
C MET A 246 -7.24 -4.63 -13.76
N GLU A 247 -6.67 -3.58 -14.35
CA GLU A 247 -7.44 -2.41 -14.81
C GLU A 247 -8.47 -2.80 -15.87
N THR A 248 -8.07 -3.67 -16.80
CA THR A 248 -8.99 -4.25 -17.79
C THR A 248 -10.14 -4.98 -17.10
N ALA A 249 -9.82 -5.88 -16.16
CA ALA A 249 -10.81 -6.69 -15.44
C ALA A 249 -11.78 -5.81 -14.64
N LYS A 250 -11.29 -4.78 -13.95
CA LYS A 250 -12.11 -3.81 -13.21
C LYS A 250 -13.03 -3.02 -14.14
N ARG A 251 -12.51 -2.53 -15.27
CA ARG A 251 -13.28 -1.74 -16.25
C ARG A 251 -14.44 -2.54 -16.86
N HIS A 252 -14.28 -3.85 -16.98
CA HIS A 252 -15.30 -4.77 -17.48
C HIS A 252 -16.10 -5.50 -16.39
N ASN A 253 -15.92 -5.11 -15.12
CA ASN A 253 -16.61 -5.70 -13.95
C ASN A 253 -16.49 -7.23 -13.87
N LEU A 254 -15.29 -7.76 -14.14
CA LEU A 254 -15.04 -9.19 -14.04
C LEU A 254 -15.13 -9.67 -12.58
N PRO A 255 -15.61 -10.89 -12.33
CA PRO A 255 -15.67 -11.44 -10.98
C PRO A 255 -14.26 -11.61 -10.39
N SER A 256 -14.20 -11.69 -9.06
CA SER A 256 -12.98 -12.02 -8.29
C SER A 256 -11.83 -11.00 -8.33
N ILE A 257 -11.85 -10.01 -9.22
CA ILE A 257 -10.87 -8.93 -9.22
C ILE A 257 -11.45 -7.72 -8.47
N GLU A 258 -11.16 -7.62 -7.17
CA GLU A 258 -11.60 -6.49 -6.36
C GLU A 258 -10.68 -5.27 -6.53
N ALA A 259 -9.37 -5.51 -6.64
CA ALA A 259 -8.32 -4.49 -6.76
C ALA A 259 -8.34 -3.42 -5.66
N THR A 260 -8.44 -3.88 -4.41
CA THR A 260 -8.68 -3.06 -3.21
C THR A 260 -7.57 -2.05 -2.88
N CYS A 261 -6.34 -2.24 -3.40
CA CYS A 261 -5.25 -1.26 -3.31
C CYS A 261 -5.06 -0.40 -4.57
N GLY A 262 -5.84 -0.62 -5.63
CA GLY A 262 -5.70 0.12 -6.89
C GLY A 262 -4.46 -0.25 -7.72
N GLY A 263 -3.72 -1.31 -7.38
CA GLY A 263 -2.56 -1.77 -8.14
C GLY A 263 -1.20 -1.42 -7.55
N GLU A 264 -1.17 -0.77 -6.39
CA GLU A 264 0.05 -0.31 -5.70
C GLU A 264 0.85 -1.45 -4.99
N LEU A 265 0.58 -2.71 -5.32
CA LEU A 265 1.25 -3.88 -4.72
C LEU A 265 1.12 -4.01 -3.19
N GLU A 266 0.00 -3.53 -2.64
CA GLU A 266 -0.31 -3.52 -1.19
C GLU A 266 -1.48 -4.45 -0.79
N CYS A 267 -1.88 -5.37 -1.68
CA CYS A 267 -2.87 -6.42 -1.39
C CYS A 267 -2.81 -7.53 -2.44
N ALA A 268 -3.49 -8.66 -2.18
CA ALA A 268 -3.60 -9.80 -3.11
C ALA A 268 -4.96 -9.91 -3.84
N THR A 269 -5.84 -8.91 -3.71
CA THR A 269 -7.24 -8.98 -4.22
C THR A 269 -7.40 -8.85 -5.74
N CYS A 270 -6.29 -8.89 -6.48
CA CYS A 270 -6.26 -8.96 -7.94
C CYS A 270 -5.56 -10.25 -8.42
N HIS A 271 -5.46 -11.23 -7.52
CA HIS A 271 -4.88 -12.54 -7.80
C HIS A 271 -5.68 -13.27 -8.90
N ALA A 272 -4.93 -13.84 -9.84
CA ALA A 272 -5.44 -14.79 -10.82
C ALA A 272 -4.38 -15.85 -11.13
N TYR A 273 -4.77 -16.93 -11.80
CA TYR A 273 -3.84 -17.92 -12.31
C TYR A 273 -3.57 -17.69 -13.79
N LEU A 274 -2.31 -17.47 -14.16
CA LEU A 274 -1.87 -17.39 -15.55
C LEU A 274 -1.26 -18.73 -15.95
N CYS A 275 -2.04 -19.56 -16.64
CA CYS A 275 -1.70 -20.95 -16.93
C CYS A 275 -2.01 -21.33 -18.39
N ASP A 276 -1.49 -22.46 -18.84
CA ASP A 276 -1.85 -23.04 -20.14
C ASP A 276 -3.00 -24.05 -19.96
N ALA A 277 -3.79 -24.30 -21.01
CA ALA A 277 -4.87 -25.28 -20.98
C ALA A 277 -4.36 -26.71 -20.70
N GLN A 278 -5.03 -27.48 -19.81
CA GLN A 278 -4.63 -28.86 -19.47
C GLN A 278 -4.97 -29.91 -20.55
N ARG A 279 -5.97 -29.66 -21.42
CA ARG A 279 -6.54 -30.67 -22.34
C ARG A 279 -6.97 -30.04 -23.66
N GLN A 280 -7.25 -30.90 -24.65
CA GLN A 280 -7.96 -30.53 -25.89
C GLN A 280 -9.45 -30.17 -25.65
N ASP A 281 -9.87 -29.98 -24.40
CA ASP A 281 -11.21 -29.52 -24.06
C ASP A 281 -11.19 -27.98 -23.94
N PRO A 282 -11.84 -27.24 -24.87
CA PRO A 282 -11.84 -25.78 -24.85
C PRO A 282 -12.54 -25.16 -23.63
N GLN A 283 -13.36 -25.94 -22.91
CA GLN A 283 -14.11 -25.46 -21.74
C GLN A 283 -13.49 -25.88 -20.39
N ALA A 284 -12.46 -26.72 -20.39
CA ALA A 284 -11.77 -27.11 -19.17
C ALA A 284 -10.91 -25.95 -18.62
N ARG A 285 -10.74 -25.92 -17.29
CA ARG A 285 -9.81 -25.01 -16.62
C ARG A 285 -8.36 -25.30 -17.02
N GLY A 286 -7.54 -24.25 -17.03
CA GLY A 286 -6.10 -24.34 -17.21
C GLY A 286 -5.36 -25.04 -16.05
N ASP A 287 -4.10 -25.37 -16.30
CA ASP A 287 -3.22 -26.04 -15.33
C ASP A 287 -2.70 -25.03 -14.30
N VAL A 288 -3.47 -24.79 -13.25
CA VAL A 288 -3.10 -23.80 -12.24
C VAL A 288 -1.85 -24.19 -11.44
N ASP A 289 -1.47 -25.46 -11.44
CA ASP A 289 -0.31 -25.95 -10.68
C ASP A 289 1.01 -25.81 -11.48
N HIS A 290 0.97 -25.32 -12.72
CA HIS A 290 2.16 -25.16 -13.58
C HIS A 290 2.27 -23.75 -14.18
N VAL A 291 3.48 -23.20 -14.13
CA VAL A 291 3.80 -21.91 -14.77
C VAL A 291 3.98 -22.11 -16.29
N PRO A 292 3.36 -21.28 -17.14
CA PRO A 292 3.54 -21.33 -18.58
C PRO A 292 5.01 -21.24 -19.02
N SER A 293 5.35 -21.94 -20.09
CA SER A 293 6.69 -21.85 -20.67
C SER A 293 6.96 -20.43 -21.20
N GLY A 294 8.03 -19.80 -20.72
CA GLY A 294 8.39 -18.43 -21.09
C GLY A 294 7.55 -17.35 -20.40
N ALA A 295 6.96 -17.66 -19.23
CA ALA A 295 6.19 -16.73 -18.41
C ALA A 295 6.90 -15.39 -18.18
N ASP A 296 8.19 -15.38 -17.82
CA ASP A 296 8.94 -14.13 -17.58
C ASP A 296 8.95 -13.19 -18.79
N ALA A 297 8.99 -13.76 -19.98
CA ALA A 297 9.00 -12.97 -21.21
C ALA A 297 7.57 -12.51 -21.59
N LEU A 298 6.53 -13.23 -21.15
CA LEU A 298 5.12 -12.89 -21.38
C LEU A 298 4.59 -11.85 -20.38
N PHE A 299 4.92 -12.04 -19.10
CA PHE A 299 4.31 -11.38 -17.96
C PHE A 299 5.30 -10.57 -17.13
N GLY A 300 6.59 -10.60 -17.47
CA GLY A 300 7.66 -10.13 -16.60
C GLY A 300 8.00 -11.16 -15.51
N PRO A 301 9.25 -11.16 -15.01
CA PRO A 301 9.61 -11.97 -13.85
C PRO A 301 8.76 -11.53 -12.64
N MET A 302 8.43 -12.49 -11.79
CA MET A 302 7.83 -12.18 -10.48
C MET A 302 8.87 -11.45 -9.63
N SER A 303 8.50 -10.28 -9.08
CA SER A 303 9.37 -9.57 -8.13
C SER A 303 9.21 -10.16 -6.73
N ASP A 304 10.19 -9.90 -5.85
CA ASP A 304 10.13 -10.36 -4.45
C ASP A 304 8.92 -9.75 -3.72
N GLU A 305 8.58 -8.49 -4.02
CA GLU A 305 7.40 -7.83 -3.44
C GLU A 305 6.08 -8.44 -3.94
N GLU A 306 6.01 -8.85 -5.21
CA GLU A 306 4.86 -9.58 -5.73
C GLU A 306 4.74 -10.95 -5.06
N ASP A 307 5.85 -11.67 -4.92
CA ASP A 307 5.93 -12.99 -4.27
C ASP A 307 5.45 -12.92 -2.82
N ASP A 308 5.90 -11.91 -2.08
CA ASP A 308 5.49 -11.62 -0.70
C ASP A 308 3.99 -11.33 -0.61
N MET A 309 3.45 -10.53 -1.53
CA MET A 309 2.01 -10.23 -1.53
C MET A 309 1.16 -11.44 -1.89
N LEU A 310 1.64 -12.32 -2.77
CA LEU A 310 0.93 -13.54 -3.13
C LEU A 310 0.80 -14.52 -1.96
N GLU A 311 1.64 -14.44 -0.91
CA GLU A 311 1.44 -15.24 0.31
C GLU A 311 0.08 -15.00 0.98
N TYR A 312 -0.54 -13.84 0.75
CA TYR A 312 -1.87 -13.50 1.27
C TYR A 312 -3.02 -13.87 0.31
N ALA A 313 -2.70 -14.38 -0.89
CA ALA A 313 -3.71 -14.82 -1.85
C ALA A 313 -4.36 -16.13 -1.40
N ILE A 314 -5.69 -16.21 -1.52
CA ILE A 314 -6.44 -17.43 -1.20
C ILE A 314 -6.16 -18.48 -2.29
N ASP A 315 -5.80 -19.69 -1.87
CA ASP A 315 -5.50 -20.81 -2.78
C ASP A 315 -4.38 -20.45 -3.79
N ARG A 316 -3.29 -19.86 -3.31
CA ARG A 316 -2.09 -19.59 -4.11
C ARG A 316 -1.56 -20.88 -4.74
N ARG A 317 -1.25 -20.84 -6.03
CA ARG A 317 -0.64 -21.92 -6.82
C ARG A 317 0.63 -21.45 -7.53
N ALA A 318 1.32 -22.36 -8.21
CA ALA A 318 2.54 -22.03 -8.94
C ALA A 318 2.30 -20.96 -10.03
N SER A 319 1.15 -21.03 -10.72
CA SER A 319 0.76 -20.06 -11.76
C SER A 319 0.13 -18.77 -11.23
N SER A 320 0.06 -18.58 -9.90
CA SER A 320 -0.48 -17.37 -9.30
C SER A 320 0.34 -16.13 -9.67
N ARG A 321 -0.35 -15.07 -10.09
CA ARG A 321 0.22 -13.72 -10.23
C ARG A 321 -0.77 -12.67 -9.73
N LEU A 322 -0.26 -11.48 -9.46
CA LEU A 322 -1.08 -10.29 -9.25
C LEU A 322 -1.32 -9.60 -10.58
N THR A 323 -2.58 -9.55 -11.03
CA THR A 323 -2.92 -9.01 -12.36
C THR A 323 -2.60 -7.53 -12.51
N CYS A 324 -2.38 -6.79 -11.42
CA CYS A 324 -1.91 -5.41 -11.46
C CYS A 324 -0.44 -5.27 -11.86
N GLN A 325 0.34 -6.35 -11.82
CA GLN A 325 1.75 -6.35 -12.24
C GLN A 325 1.92 -6.77 -13.71
N ILE A 326 0.82 -7.15 -14.38
CA ILE A 326 0.86 -7.68 -15.74
C ILE A 326 0.26 -6.68 -16.71
N ALA A 327 1.11 -6.06 -17.55
CA ALA A 327 0.67 -5.15 -18.59
C ALA A 327 0.08 -5.89 -19.80
N VAL A 328 -1.06 -5.44 -20.30
CA VAL A 328 -1.69 -5.88 -21.53
C VAL A 328 -0.76 -5.62 -22.71
N SER A 329 -0.55 -6.66 -23.50
CA SER A 329 0.23 -6.59 -24.74
C SER A 329 -0.36 -7.52 -25.79
N HIS A 330 -0.03 -7.28 -27.06
CA HIS A 330 -0.38 -8.21 -28.13
C HIS A 330 0.20 -9.62 -27.91
N ARG A 331 1.34 -9.72 -27.23
CA ARG A 331 1.96 -11.00 -26.89
C ARG A 331 1.08 -11.83 -25.94
N ILE A 332 0.41 -11.19 -24.99
CA ILE A 332 -0.55 -11.87 -24.09
C ILE A 332 -1.79 -12.32 -24.87
N ALA A 333 -2.31 -11.49 -25.78
CA ALA A 333 -3.43 -11.87 -26.63
C ALA A 333 -3.08 -13.07 -27.55
N ASP A 334 -1.89 -13.07 -28.15
CA ASP A 334 -1.38 -14.18 -28.96
C ASP A 334 -1.20 -15.45 -28.13
N TRP A 335 -0.74 -15.33 -26.89
CA TRP A 335 -0.63 -16.44 -25.95
C TRP A 335 -2.01 -17.03 -25.59
N MET A 336 -3.00 -16.18 -25.29
CA MET A 336 -4.38 -16.62 -25.04
C MET A 336 -4.97 -17.35 -26.25
N HIS A 337 -4.72 -16.85 -27.47
CA HIS A 337 -5.17 -17.50 -28.70
C HIS A 337 -4.57 -18.91 -28.88
N LYS A 338 -3.35 -19.13 -28.37
CA LYS A 338 -2.64 -20.42 -28.41
C LYS A 338 -2.99 -21.36 -27.24
N GLY A 339 -3.96 -20.99 -26.40
CA GLY A 339 -4.39 -21.82 -25.28
C GLY A 339 -4.00 -21.29 -23.90
N GLY A 340 -3.38 -20.11 -23.82
CA GLY A 340 -3.15 -19.39 -22.57
C GLY A 340 -4.46 -19.01 -21.87
N ARG A 341 -4.44 -18.97 -20.54
CA ARG A 341 -5.61 -18.80 -19.68
C ARG A 341 -5.33 -17.84 -18.55
N VAL A 342 -6.27 -16.92 -18.31
CA VAL A 342 -6.37 -16.19 -17.05
C VAL A 342 -7.58 -16.75 -16.31
N GLU A 343 -7.32 -17.63 -15.35
CA GLU A 343 -8.34 -18.27 -14.53
C GLU A 343 -8.59 -17.42 -13.28
N LEU A 344 -9.84 -17.01 -13.10
CA LEU A 344 -10.28 -16.25 -11.95
C LEU A 344 -10.64 -17.23 -10.82
N PRO A 345 -10.02 -17.10 -9.64
CA PRO A 345 -10.40 -17.89 -8.46
C PRO A 345 -11.80 -17.50 -7.98
N ARG A 346 -12.33 -18.21 -6.99
CA ARG A 346 -13.62 -17.86 -6.38
C ARG A 346 -13.56 -16.60 -5.51
N TYR A 347 -12.36 -16.25 -5.04
CA TYR A 347 -12.12 -15.25 -4.01
C TYR A 347 -11.15 -14.19 -4.50
#